data_AF-A0A963Z4Q2-F1
#
_entry.id   AF-A0A963Z4Q2-F1
#
_cell.length_a   1.000
_cell.length_b   1.000
_cell.length_c   1.000
_cell.angle_alpha   90.00
_cell.angle_beta   90.00
_cell.angle_gamma   90.00
#
_symmetry.space_group_name_H-M   'P 1'
#
loop_
_entity.id
_entity.type
_entity.pdbx_description
1 polymer ?
#
loop_
_entity_poly.entity_id
_entity_poly.type
_entity_poly.pdbx_seq_one_letter_code
_entity_poly.pdbx_strand_id
1 'polypeptide(L)'
;MRASALGDMGRLLDGNLLLAVFVGLVILLSLTLPHFATWANLSNVLQRNSIIGIVSCGMLLMIILGGFDLSVGAVGAMSSVIAAALIVHGSVAGGIGLLGQTSIGQPASATDWPLTAIAAVVVGGVPLSGGVGEVRSAVLGTLLLGVLGNALNLTGISPFWQPVVTGAVIILAVGFDAYKRRMAQLR
;
A
#
# COMPACT_ATOMS: atom_id res chain seq x y z
N MET A 1 -5.62 -41.35 -1.71
CA MET A 1 -6.57 -40.40 -2.35
C MET A 1 -6.77 -39.06 -1.62
N ARG A 2 -6.23 -38.81 -0.41
CA ARG A 2 -6.41 -37.53 0.32
C ARG A 2 -5.28 -36.50 0.17
N ALA A 3 -4.18 -36.84 -0.51
CA ALA A 3 -3.01 -35.96 -0.65
C ALA A 3 -3.10 -34.96 -1.83
N SER A 4 -3.99 -35.19 -2.81
CA SER A 4 -4.14 -34.30 -3.98
C SER A 4 -4.98 -33.05 -3.69
N ALA A 5 -6.01 -33.16 -2.85
CA ALA A 5 -6.90 -32.03 -2.55
C ALA A 5 -6.21 -30.88 -1.79
N LEU A 6 -5.22 -31.19 -0.94
CA LEU A 6 -4.43 -30.17 -0.22
C LEU A 6 -3.38 -29.51 -1.14
N GLY A 7 -2.83 -30.25 -2.11
CA GLY A 7 -1.92 -29.71 -3.12
C GLY A 7 -2.63 -28.82 -4.14
N ASP A 8 -3.85 -29.19 -4.54
CA ASP A 8 -4.68 -28.37 -5.43
C ASP A 8 -5.20 -27.12 -4.73
N MET A 9 -5.55 -27.20 -3.43
CA MET A 9 -5.91 -26.02 -2.63
C MET A 9 -4.72 -25.07 -2.43
N GLY A 10 -3.49 -25.59 -2.32
CA GLY A 10 -2.26 -24.79 -2.37
C GLY A 10 -2.10 -24.05 -3.71
N ARG A 11 -2.24 -24.76 -4.83
CA ARG A 11 -2.10 -24.18 -6.19
C ARG A 11 -3.21 -23.19 -6.56
N LEU A 12 -4.42 -23.35 -6.02
CA LEU A 12 -5.53 -22.40 -6.18
C LEU A 12 -5.30 -21.10 -5.39
N LEU A 13 -4.52 -21.16 -4.30
CA LEU A 13 -4.11 -19.99 -3.52
C LEU A 13 -2.87 -19.30 -4.14
N ASP A 14 -2.02 -20.00 -4.89
CA ASP A 14 -0.73 -19.43 -5.32
C ASP A 14 -0.83 -18.37 -6.44
N GLY A 15 -1.87 -18.40 -7.29
CA GLY A 15 -2.05 -17.42 -8.38
C GLY A 15 -3.24 -16.46 -8.23
N ASN A 16 -4.30 -16.89 -7.53
CA ASN A 16 -5.57 -16.16 -7.46
C ASN A 16 -5.93 -15.72 -6.04
N LEU A 17 -5.12 -16.00 -5.02
CA LEU A 17 -5.42 -15.61 -3.63
C LEU A 17 -5.58 -14.10 -3.49
N LEU A 18 -4.70 -13.30 -4.09
CA LEU A 18 -4.80 -11.84 -4.01
C LEU A 18 -6.13 -11.35 -4.59
N LEU A 19 -6.54 -11.91 -5.74
CA LEU A 19 -7.83 -11.62 -6.35
C LEU A 19 -8.99 -12.07 -5.47
N ALA A 20 -8.91 -13.26 -4.87
CA ALA A 20 -9.93 -13.77 -3.94
C ALA A 20 -10.04 -12.92 -2.66
N VAL A 21 -8.91 -12.46 -2.11
CA VAL A 21 -8.85 -11.54 -0.96
C VAL A 21 -9.45 -10.20 -1.34
N PHE A 22 -9.10 -9.65 -2.51
CA PHE A 22 -9.66 -8.39 -3.00
C PHE A 22 -11.18 -8.49 -3.18
N VAL A 23 -11.67 -9.52 -3.88
CA VAL A 23 -13.10 -9.72 -4.12
C VAL A 23 -13.84 -9.97 -2.80
N GLY A 24 -13.29 -10.82 -1.93
CA GLY A 24 -13.86 -11.09 -0.61
C GLY A 24 -13.95 -9.82 0.25
N LEU A 25 -12.90 -8.99 0.24
CA LEU A 25 -12.88 -7.70 0.93
C LEU A 25 -13.93 -6.73 0.36
N VAL A 26 -14.01 -6.60 -0.96
CA VAL A 26 -15.00 -5.73 -1.62
C VAL A 26 -16.43 -6.17 -1.31
N ILE A 27 -16.71 -7.47 -1.33
CA ILE A 27 -18.03 -8.01 -0.96
C ILE A 27 -18.32 -7.69 0.51
N LEU A 28 -17.39 -7.99 1.41
CA LEU A 28 -17.54 -7.72 2.84
C LEU A 28 -17.83 -6.25 3.12
N LEU A 29 -17.05 -5.34 2.52
CA LEU A 29 -17.22 -3.90 2.69
C LEU A 29 -18.52 -3.39 2.06
N SER A 30 -18.93 -3.95 0.93
CA SER A 30 -20.21 -3.60 0.29
C SER A 30 -21.41 -3.99 1.14
N LEU A 31 -21.31 -5.07 1.90
CA LEU A 31 -22.37 -5.54 2.80
C LEU A 31 -22.37 -4.84 4.16
N THR A 32 -21.19 -4.44 4.66
CA THR A 32 -21.03 -3.85 6.00
C THR A 32 -21.12 -2.33 6.00
N LEU A 33 -20.73 -1.66 4.91
CA LEU A 33 -20.67 -0.21 4.80
C LEU A 33 -21.72 0.31 3.79
N PRO A 34 -22.79 1.00 4.24
CA PRO A 34 -23.89 1.45 3.38
C PRO A 34 -23.46 2.35 2.22
N HIS A 35 -22.40 3.14 2.40
CA HIS A 35 -21.92 4.10 1.40
C HIS A 35 -20.82 3.56 0.50
N PHE A 36 -20.31 2.35 0.77
CA PHE A 36 -19.15 1.81 0.05
C PHE A 36 -19.46 1.49 -1.41
N ALA A 37 -20.59 0.83 -1.67
CA ALA A 37 -20.98 0.43 -3.04
C ALA A 37 -21.67 1.56 -3.84
N THR A 38 -21.71 2.78 -3.31
CA THR A 38 -22.33 3.92 -4.02
C THR A 38 -21.47 4.34 -5.21
N TRP A 39 -22.10 4.80 -6.29
CA TRP A 39 -21.37 5.27 -7.48
C TRP A 39 -20.38 6.40 -7.17
N ALA A 40 -20.78 7.33 -6.30
CA ALA A 40 -19.91 8.41 -5.86
C ALA A 40 -18.65 7.86 -5.17
N ASN A 41 -18.80 6.89 -4.26
CA ASN A 41 -17.65 6.26 -3.62
C ASN A 41 -16.81 5.43 -4.59
N LEU A 42 -17.44 4.61 -5.44
CA LEU A 42 -16.73 3.77 -6.40
C LEU A 42 -15.90 4.60 -7.38
N SER A 43 -16.48 5.67 -7.94
CA SER A 43 -15.76 6.58 -8.83
C SER A 43 -14.66 7.35 -8.10
N ASN A 44 -14.85 7.74 -6.84
CA ASN A 44 -13.80 8.35 -6.02
C ASN A 44 -12.64 7.39 -5.76
N VAL A 45 -12.94 6.14 -5.41
CA VAL A 45 -11.96 5.07 -5.21
C VAL A 45 -11.17 4.86 -6.50
N LEU A 46 -11.85 4.67 -7.63
CA LEU A 46 -11.20 4.41 -8.92
C LEU A 46 -10.30 5.57 -9.35
N GLN A 47 -10.74 6.82 -9.19
CA GLN A 47 -9.93 7.99 -9.56
C GLN A 47 -8.67 8.11 -8.69
N ARG A 48 -8.80 7.98 -7.36
CA ARG A 48 -7.65 8.03 -6.44
C ARG A 48 -6.69 6.86 -6.69
N ASN A 49 -7.23 5.66 -6.93
CA ASN A 49 -6.42 4.49 -7.23
C ASN A 49 -5.77 4.53 -8.60
N SER A 50 -6.32 5.27 -9.56
CA SER A 50 -5.72 5.40 -10.89
C SER A 50 -4.35 6.08 -10.82
N ILE A 51 -4.21 7.13 -9.98
CA ILE A 51 -2.92 7.82 -9.77
C ILE A 51 -1.89 6.85 -9.20
N ILE A 52 -2.22 6.18 -8.09
CA ILE A 52 -1.31 5.21 -7.45
C ILE A 52 -1.05 4.01 -8.37
N GLY A 53 -2.04 3.60 -9.16
CA GLY A 53 -1.96 2.54 -10.17
C GLY A 53 -0.91 2.84 -11.24
N ILE A 54 -0.96 4.03 -11.83
CA ILE A 54 0.03 4.46 -12.82
C ILE A 54 1.44 4.48 -12.22
N VAL A 55 1.59 5.04 -11.02
CA VAL A 55 2.89 5.08 -10.31
C VAL A 55 3.38 3.66 -10.01
N SER A 56 2.49 2.76 -9.59
CA SER A 56 2.82 1.36 -9.25
C SER A 56 3.24 0.55 -10.47
N CYS A 57 2.64 0.78 -11.63
CA CYS A 57 3.12 0.19 -12.88
C CYS A 57 4.54 0.66 -13.23
N GLY A 58 4.86 1.93 -12.99
CA GLY A 58 6.24 2.44 -13.13
C GLY A 58 7.20 1.82 -12.13
N MET A 59 6.79 1.72 -10.86
CA MET A 59 7.61 1.10 -9.81
C MET A 59 7.82 -0.40 -10.02
N LEU A 60 6.84 -1.10 -10.59
CA LEU A 60 6.96 -2.51 -10.99
C LEU A 60 8.15 -2.70 -11.94
N LEU A 61 8.27 -1.86 -12.97
CA LEU A 61 9.39 -1.93 -13.92
C LEU A 61 10.72 -1.67 -13.22
N MET A 62 10.78 -0.66 -12.35
CA MET A 62 12.00 -0.33 -11.59
C MET A 62 12.42 -1.47 -10.66
N ILE A 63 11.47 -2.15 -10.02
CA ILE A 63 11.71 -3.31 -9.16
C ILE A 63 12.25 -4.48 -9.98
N ILE A 64 11.60 -4.83 -11.09
CA ILE A 64 12.01 -5.92 -11.99
C ILE A 64 13.43 -5.68 -12.52
N LEU A 65 13.75 -4.44 -12.89
CA LEU A 65 15.07 -4.04 -13.39
C LEU A 65 16.15 -3.99 -12.30
N GLY A 66 15.79 -4.14 -11.01
CA GLY A 66 16.73 -4.14 -9.88
C GLY A 66 17.41 -2.80 -9.61
N GLY A 67 16.97 -1.72 -10.28
CA GLY A 67 17.60 -0.40 -10.23
C GLY A 67 16.83 0.63 -9.41
N PHE A 68 15.88 0.22 -8.58
CA PHE A 68 15.07 1.13 -7.78
C PHE A 68 15.77 1.54 -6.49
N ASP A 69 15.71 2.83 -6.17
CA ASP A 69 16.30 3.37 -4.94
C ASP A 69 15.26 3.39 -3.81
N LEU A 70 15.54 2.64 -2.74
CA LEU A 70 14.71 2.66 -1.52
C LEU A 70 14.93 3.94 -0.69
N SER A 71 15.96 4.74 -1.02
CA SER A 71 16.27 5.99 -0.32
C SER A 71 15.10 6.98 -0.31
N VAL A 72 14.21 6.95 -1.33
CA VAL A 72 13.05 7.84 -1.41
C VAL A 72 12.13 7.67 -0.19
N GLY A 73 12.02 6.44 0.33
CA GLY A 73 11.28 6.17 1.56
C GLY A 73 12.02 6.63 2.82
N ALA A 74 13.34 6.44 2.87
CA ALA A 74 14.17 6.85 4.00
C ALA A 74 14.26 8.39 4.13
N VAL A 75 14.42 9.10 3.01
CA VAL A 75 14.44 10.57 2.95
C VAL A 75 13.06 11.12 3.35
N GLY A 76 11.96 10.56 2.83
CA GLY A 76 10.62 10.97 3.22
C GLY A 76 10.36 10.83 4.72
N ALA A 77 10.73 9.68 5.29
CA ALA A 77 10.63 9.45 6.74
C ALA A 77 11.51 10.43 7.54
N MET A 78 12.78 10.62 7.15
CA MET A 78 13.68 11.55 7.83
C MET A 78 13.18 13.00 7.76
N SER A 79 12.68 13.44 6.59
CA SER A 79 12.08 14.76 6.41
C SER A 79 10.86 14.97 7.30
N SER A 80 9.98 13.95 7.44
CA SER A 80 8.81 14.02 8.32
C SER A 80 9.17 14.14 9.81
N VAL A 81 10.20 13.41 10.26
CA VAL A 81 10.68 13.44 11.65
C VAL A 81 11.33 14.79 11.96
N ILE A 82 12.16 15.32 11.04
CA ILE A 82 12.77 16.64 11.20
C ILE A 82 11.70 17.73 11.20
N ALA A 83 10.72 17.66 10.29
CA ALA A 83 9.60 18.61 10.27
C ALA A 83 8.81 18.60 11.59
N ALA A 84 8.46 17.41 12.10
CA ALA A 84 7.79 17.27 13.39
C ALA A 84 8.64 17.83 14.54
N ALA A 85 9.94 17.55 14.56
CA ALA A 85 10.86 18.09 15.56
C ALA A 85 10.91 19.63 15.51
N LEU A 86 10.98 20.24 14.32
CA LEU A 86 11.03 21.70 14.17
C LEU A 86 9.72 22.40 14.59
N ILE A 87 8.57 21.74 14.39
CA ILE A 87 7.26 22.22 14.89
C ILE A 87 7.24 22.22 16.42
N VAL A 88 7.72 21.14 17.06
CA VAL A 88 7.77 21.01 18.53
C VAL A 88 8.72 22.03 19.17
N HIS A 89 9.82 22.39 18.50
CA HIS A 89 10.83 23.32 19.01
C HIS A 89 10.60 24.79 18.59
N GLY A 90 9.45 25.13 17.98
CA GLY A 90 8.98 26.53 17.86
C GLY A 90 9.71 27.41 16.83
N SER A 91 10.47 26.84 15.90
CA SER A 91 11.14 27.63 14.87
C SER A 91 10.12 28.14 13.83
N VAL A 92 9.76 29.43 13.94
CA VAL A 92 8.84 30.12 13.01
C VAL A 92 9.25 29.89 11.54
N ALA A 93 10.55 29.84 11.23
CA ALA A 93 11.06 29.56 9.89
C ALA A 93 10.70 28.16 9.35
N GLY A 94 10.63 27.13 10.20
CA GLY A 94 10.09 25.82 9.83
C GLY A 94 8.59 25.89 9.55
N GLY A 95 7.87 26.72 10.32
CA GLY A 95 6.45 27.02 10.09
C GLY A 95 6.19 27.68 8.73
N ILE A 96 6.91 28.74 8.34
CA ILE A 96 6.61 29.49 7.10
C ILE A 96 6.97 28.68 5.84
N GLY A 97 8.05 27.88 5.85
CA GLY A 97 8.40 27.00 4.73
C GLY A 97 7.39 25.87 4.50
N LEU A 98 6.76 25.38 5.58
CA LEU A 98 5.68 24.39 5.54
C LEU A 98 4.33 25.05 5.16
N LEU A 99 4.01 26.24 5.67
CA LEU A 99 2.75 26.96 5.35
C LEU A 99 2.59 27.26 3.85
N GLY A 100 3.68 27.43 3.11
CA GLY A 100 3.67 27.67 1.66
C GLY A 100 3.34 26.44 0.81
N GLN A 101 3.42 25.22 1.36
CA GLN A 101 3.17 23.98 0.60
C GLN A 101 2.10 23.07 1.21
N THR A 102 1.72 23.24 2.48
CA THR A 102 0.96 22.21 3.18
C THR A 102 -0.29 22.73 3.88
N SER A 103 -1.39 22.08 3.56
CA SER A 103 -2.56 21.94 4.43
C SER A 103 -2.19 21.09 5.66
N ILE A 104 -1.33 21.60 6.56
CA ILE A 104 -0.63 20.88 7.67
C ILE A 104 -1.57 20.30 8.73
N GLY A 105 -2.85 20.68 8.75
CA GLY A 105 -3.82 20.01 9.61
C GLY A 105 -4.18 18.58 9.16
N GLN A 106 -3.84 18.22 7.91
CA GLN A 106 -4.27 16.98 7.31
C GLN A 106 -3.08 16.05 7.04
N PRO A 107 -3.03 14.84 7.64
CA PRO A 107 -1.97 13.86 7.39
C PRO A 107 -1.91 13.38 5.92
N ALA A 108 -2.91 13.74 5.10
CA ALA A 108 -2.92 13.49 3.66
C ALA A 108 -1.94 14.37 2.85
N SER A 109 -1.38 15.42 3.44
CA SER A 109 -0.49 16.38 2.76
C SER A 109 0.98 15.93 2.71
N ALA A 110 1.35 14.86 3.42
CA ALA A 110 2.63 14.18 3.28
C ALA A 110 2.52 13.17 2.12
N THR A 111 3.00 13.53 0.94
CA THR A 111 2.78 12.76 -0.29
C THR A 111 3.67 11.50 -0.38
N ASP A 112 3.23 10.41 0.25
CA ASP A 112 3.90 9.10 0.26
C ASP A 112 3.61 8.23 -0.99
N TRP A 113 3.32 8.84 -2.14
CA TRP A 113 2.95 8.09 -3.34
C TRP A 113 3.99 7.04 -3.76
N PRO A 114 5.32 7.29 -3.66
CA PRO A 114 6.33 6.28 -3.98
C PRO A 114 6.28 5.08 -3.04
N LEU A 115 6.18 5.31 -1.72
CA LEU A 115 6.20 4.24 -0.72
C LEU A 115 4.95 3.37 -0.81
N THR A 116 3.79 4.01 -1.04
CA THR A 116 2.51 3.31 -1.22
C THR A 116 2.49 2.52 -2.53
N ALA A 117 3.14 3.02 -3.58
CA ALA A 117 3.27 2.30 -4.85
C ALA A 117 4.17 1.07 -4.73
N ILE A 118 5.32 1.18 -4.06
CA ILE A 118 6.18 0.02 -3.76
C ILE A 118 5.40 -1.01 -2.95
N ALA A 119 4.73 -0.56 -1.89
CA ALA A 119 3.88 -1.39 -1.06
C ALA A 119 2.81 -2.14 -1.87
N ALA A 120 2.10 -1.44 -2.75
CA ALA A 120 1.08 -2.05 -3.59
C ALA A 120 1.68 -3.17 -4.48
N VAL A 121 2.82 -2.91 -5.11
CA VAL A 121 3.49 -3.89 -5.98
C VAL A 121 3.96 -5.12 -5.19
N VAL A 122 4.47 -4.92 -3.97
CA VAL A 122 4.95 -6.02 -3.11
C VAL A 122 3.81 -6.81 -2.47
N VAL A 123 2.75 -6.13 -2.02
CA VAL A 123 1.49 -6.78 -1.60
C VAL A 123 0.89 -7.56 -2.78
N GLY A 124 1.10 -7.06 -4.00
CA GLY A 124 0.84 -7.76 -5.26
C GLY A 124 1.61 -9.07 -5.45
N GLY A 125 2.65 -9.33 -4.66
CA GLY A 125 3.47 -10.54 -4.73
C GLY A 125 4.76 -10.38 -5.56
N VAL A 126 5.12 -9.16 -5.94
CA VAL A 126 6.36 -8.91 -6.71
C VAL A 126 7.56 -8.85 -5.76
N PRO A 127 8.63 -9.62 -6.02
CA PRO A 127 9.79 -9.68 -5.14
C PRO A 127 10.59 -8.36 -5.16
N LEU A 128 10.92 -7.87 -3.97
CA LEU A 128 11.73 -6.65 -3.77
C LEU A 128 13.19 -6.79 -4.25
N SER A 129 13.70 -8.01 -4.38
CA SER A 129 15.06 -8.29 -4.87
C SER A 129 15.21 -8.13 -6.38
N GLY A 130 14.14 -7.74 -7.07
CA GLY A 130 14.03 -7.91 -8.51
C GLY A 130 13.66 -9.35 -8.89
N GLY A 131 13.41 -9.56 -10.17
CA GLY A 131 12.88 -10.82 -10.71
C GLY A 131 11.70 -10.59 -11.64
N VAL A 132 10.80 -11.56 -11.73
CA VAL A 132 9.60 -11.48 -12.60
C VAL A 132 8.43 -10.92 -11.80
N GLY A 133 7.78 -9.90 -12.33
CA GLY A 133 6.55 -9.32 -11.79
C GLY A 133 5.55 -9.05 -12.91
N GLU A 134 4.26 -9.06 -12.58
CA GLU A 134 3.20 -8.89 -13.57
C GLU A 134 2.44 -7.58 -13.30
N VAL A 135 1.92 -6.97 -14.37
CA VAL A 135 1.12 -5.75 -14.26
C VAL A 135 -0.15 -6.00 -13.44
N ARG A 136 -0.75 -7.20 -13.56
CA ARG A 136 -1.94 -7.56 -12.79
C ARG A 136 -1.72 -7.52 -11.28
N SER A 137 -0.52 -7.88 -10.80
CA SER A 137 -0.20 -7.86 -9.38
C SER A 137 -0.02 -6.44 -8.86
N ALA A 138 0.58 -5.54 -9.65
CA ALA A 138 0.64 -4.12 -9.34
C ALA A 138 -0.77 -3.49 -9.27
N VAL A 139 -1.63 -3.78 -10.25
CA VAL A 139 -3.01 -3.25 -10.31
C VAL A 139 -3.87 -3.81 -9.17
N LEU A 140 -3.81 -5.11 -8.88
CA LEU A 140 -4.58 -5.69 -7.79
C LEU A 140 -4.09 -5.20 -6.41
N GLY A 141 -2.79 -5.03 -6.25
CA GLY A 141 -2.20 -4.47 -5.05
C GLY A 141 -2.60 -3.01 -4.82
N THR A 142 -2.62 -2.18 -5.87
CA THR A 142 -3.06 -0.78 -5.74
C THR A 142 -4.52 -0.71 -5.34
N LEU A 143 -5.39 -1.46 -6.03
CA LEU A 143 -6.82 -1.51 -5.75
C LEU A 143 -7.09 -2.03 -4.34
N LEU A 144 -6.34 -3.04 -3.87
CA LEU A 144 -6.49 -3.56 -2.51
C LEU A 144 -6.16 -2.49 -1.46
N LEU A 145 -5.01 -1.82 -1.59
CA LEU A 145 -4.62 -0.77 -0.64
C LEU A 145 -5.55 0.44 -0.70
N GLY A 146 -6.04 0.83 -1.88
CA GLY A 146 -6.97 1.94 -1.98
C GLY A 146 -8.39 1.62 -1.51
N VAL A 147 -8.86 0.38 -1.67
CA VAL A 147 -10.11 -0.08 -1.07
C VAL A 147 -9.99 -0.08 0.46
N LEU A 148 -8.86 -0.54 1.01
CA LEU A 148 -8.56 -0.44 2.43
C LEU A 148 -8.57 1.00 2.92
N GLY A 149 -7.83 1.91 2.26
CA GLY A 149 -7.81 3.33 2.62
C GLY A 149 -9.20 3.97 2.56
N ASN A 150 -10.00 3.61 1.57
CA ASN A 150 -11.37 4.07 1.45
C ASN A 150 -12.29 3.53 2.57
N ALA A 151 -12.11 2.26 2.95
CA ALA A 151 -12.85 1.67 4.07
C ALA A 151 -12.54 2.39 5.40
N LEU A 152 -11.27 2.69 5.66
CA LEU A 152 -10.87 3.48 6.83
C LEU A 152 -11.49 4.88 6.82
N ASN A 153 -11.59 5.50 5.65
CA ASN A 153 -12.25 6.79 5.50
C ASN A 153 -13.76 6.71 5.81
N LEU A 154 -14.47 5.71 5.26
CA LEU A 154 -15.91 5.54 5.45
C LEU A 154 -16.30 5.09 6.87
N THR A 155 -15.41 4.40 7.57
CA THR A 155 -15.61 4.02 8.98
C THR A 155 -15.36 5.17 9.95
N GLY A 156 -14.98 6.36 9.44
CA GLY A 156 -14.71 7.53 10.27
C GLY A 156 -13.40 7.42 11.06
N ILE A 157 -12.50 6.50 10.69
CA ILE A 157 -11.19 6.41 11.32
C ILE A 157 -10.42 7.67 10.99
N SER A 158 -9.96 8.34 12.06
CA SER A 158 -9.25 9.60 11.95
C SER A 158 -8.08 9.49 10.97
N PRO A 159 -7.89 10.46 10.06
CA PRO A 159 -6.80 10.46 9.09
C PRO A 159 -5.41 10.29 9.71
N PHE A 160 -5.23 10.63 10.98
CA PHE A 160 -3.97 10.43 11.70
C PHE A 160 -3.60 8.94 11.87
N TRP A 161 -4.59 8.06 11.97
CA TRP A 161 -4.35 6.61 12.14
C TRP A 161 -4.20 5.87 10.82
N GLN A 162 -4.63 6.47 9.71
CA GLN A 162 -4.62 5.80 8.41
C GLN A 162 -3.19 5.44 7.94
N PRO A 163 -2.18 6.33 8.03
CA PRO A 163 -0.79 5.97 7.70
C PRO A 163 -0.23 4.86 8.60
N VAL A 164 -0.61 4.81 9.88
CA VAL A 164 -0.18 3.77 10.82
C VAL A 164 -0.73 2.41 10.39
N VAL A 165 -2.02 2.35 10.03
CA VAL A 165 -2.66 1.12 9.54
C VAL A 165 -2.04 0.68 8.22
N THR A 166 -1.86 1.59 7.26
CA THR A 166 -1.22 1.28 5.98
C THR A 166 0.21 0.78 6.19
N GLY A 167 1.01 1.46 7.03
CA GLY A 167 2.36 1.03 7.37
C GLY A 167 2.41 -0.35 8.03
N ALA A 168 1.50 -0.64 8.95
CA ALA A 168 1.40 -1.97 9.56
C ALA A 168 1.08 -3.06 8.54
N VAL A 169 0.14 -2.81 7.61
CA VAL A 169 -0.17 -3.74 6.50
C VAL A 169 1.06 -3.99 5.64
N ILE A 170 1.82 -2.95 5.32
CA ILE A 170 3.05 -3.07 4.52
C ILE A 170 4.10 -3.91 5.25
N ILE A 171 4.38 -3.60 6.52
CA ILE A 171 5.37 -4.32 7.32
C ILE A 171 4.98 -5.80 7.44
N LEU A 172 3.71 -6.11 7.64
CA LEU A 172 3.23 -7.49 7.69
C LEU A 172 3.39 -8.20 6.34
N ALA A 173 3.01 -7.56 5.24
CA ALA A 173 3.12 -8.13 3.90
C ALA A 173 4.59 -8.39 3.52
N VAL A 174 5.44 -7.38 3.67
CA VAL A 174 6.89 -7.46 3.37
C VAL A 174 7.60 -8.40 4.33
N GLY A 175 7.28 -8.34 5.62
CA GLY A 175 7.89 -9.17 6.66
C GLY A 175 7.57 -10.65 6.48
N PHE A 176 6.32 -10.98 6.11
CA PHE A 176 5.92 -12.34 5.82
C PHE A 176 6.62 -12.88 4.57
N ASP A 177 6.74 -12.06 3.52
CA ASP A 177 7.44 -12.42 2.30
C ASP A 177 8.96 -12.63 2.54
N ALA A 178 9.58 -11.76 3.33
CA ALA A 178 10.97 -11.90 3.78
C ALA A 178 11.19 -13.16 4.64
N TYR A 179 10.26 -13.46 5.55
CA TYR A 179 10.33 -14.65 6.41
C TYR A 179 10.23 -15.94 5.61
N LYS A 180 9.25 -16.03 4.70
CA LYS A 180 9.08 -17.20 3.81
C LYS A 180 10.34 -17.45 2.98
N ARG A 181 10.95 -16.41 2.41
CA ARG A 181 12.19 -16.53 1.63
C ARG A 181 13.37 -17.05 2.47
N ARG A 182 13.54 -16.52 3.69
CA ARG A 182 14.61 -16.99 4.58
C ARG A 182 14.46 -18.47 4.95
N MET A 183 13.22 -18.93 5.16
CA MET A 183 12.94 -20.34 5.43
C MET A 183 13.14 -21.25 4.23
N ALA A 184 12.89 -20.75 3.00
CA ALA A 184 13.16 -21.51 1.78
C ALA A 184 14.65 -21.68 1.49
N GLN A 185 15.50 -20.72 1.89
CA GLN A 185 16.97 -20.80 1.74
C GLN A 185 17.64 -21.72 2.77
N LEU A 186 16.96 -22.05 3.86
CA LEU A 186 17.44 -22.97 4.90
C LEU A 186 17.09 -24.44 4.61
N ARG A 187 16.47 -24.73 3.46
CA ARG A 187 16.16 -26.06 2.95
C ARG A 187 17.02 -26.36 1.73
#